data_AF-A0A0R1RGV3-F1
#
_entry.id   AF-A0A0R1RGV3-F1
#
_cell.length_a   1.000
_cell.length_b   1.000
_cell.length_c   1.000
_cell.angle_alpha   90.00
_cell.angle_beta   90.00
_cell.angle_gamma   90.00
#
_symmetry.space_group_name_H-M   'P 1'
#
loop_
_entity.id
_entity.type
_entity.pdbx_description
1 polymer ?
#
loop_
_entity_poly.entity_id
_entity_poly.type
_entity_poly.pdbx_seq_one_letter_code
_entity_poly.pdbx_strand_id
1 'polypeptide(L)'
;MKGFYMNDIFNFQKLLERVELTILIIMAIFGTMPLFIVASILIASFLAIKVCLTTRYSIQLKGILSIGYLAVMTIQIIFIANVSLDEHLLLRIIAAAILPLPFLLEWAVMRRNNDVFYLPSLGELATISFDQFKKNRQIIQSSVVNVGHVLSTDNLKNLFGDLHRHSNLNYINNHSLDTDFFKRAEQSLTDPNLYIVISNTGSPASEVIGLFTQKQFNHASLSFDRDLSTITSYNGGERVYPPGLNPEMLSSLHKNNQASILIYRLPVTREQKEIVLDTIRKINTTGSAYNILGLVTKHSLRRNIMFCSQFVYRMLEIAEITYFDKSAGNVRPTDFVELDYHRKLEYVEEIKF
;
A
#
# COMPACT_ATOMS: atom_id res chain seq x y z
N MET A 1 23.23 -17.65 18.33
CA MET A 1 21.84 -17.53 17.81
C MET A 1 21.70 -16.71 16.52
N LYS A 2 22.77 -16.51 15.73
CA LYS A 2 22.81 -15.57 14.58
C LYS A 2 22.34 -16.19 13.24
N GLY A 3 22.25 -17.51 13.12
CA GLY A 3 21.93 -18.23 11.87
C GLY A 3 20.44 -18.48 11.54
N PHE A 4 19.50 -18.22 12.44
CA PHE A 4 18.12 -18.71 12.29
C PHE A 4 17.17 -17.79 11.49
N TYR A 5 17.36 -16.46 11.48
CA TYR A 5 16.39 -15.53 10.85
C TYR A 5 16.75 -15.07 9.44
N MET A 6 18.02 -15.18 9.05
CA MET A 6 18.39 -14.98 7.65
C MET A 6 17.78 -16.11 6.80
N ASN A 7 17.60 -17.30 7.38
CA ASN A 7 16.90 -18.38 6.71
C ASN A 7 15.46 -18.02 6.34
N ASP A 8 14.70 -17.23 7.12
CA ASP A 8 13.25 -17.07 6.88
C ASP A 8 12.87 -16.17 5.71
N ILE A 9 13.59 -15.07 5.46
CA ILE A 9 13.39 -14.22 4.27
C ILE A 9 13.85 -14.97 3.02
N PHE A 10 15.02 -15.63 3.10
CA PHE A 10 15.45 -16.54 2.06
C PHE A 10 14.45 -17.68 1.87
N ASN A 11 13.76 -18.16 2.91
CA ASN A 11 12.76 -19.21 2.81
C ASN A 11 11.47 -18.74 2.17
N PHE A 12 11.03 -17.49 2.39
CA PHE A 12 9.83 -16.95 1.74
C PHE A 12 10.07 -16.64 0.27
N GLN A 13 11.22 -16.06 -0.07
CA GLN A 13 11.61 -15.86 -1.46
C GLN A 13 11.83 -17.22 -2.16
N LYS A 14 12.50 -18.16 -1.48
CA LYS A 14 12.55 -19.56 -1.91
C LYS A 14 11.17 -20.21 -1.98
N LEU A 15 10.19 -19.80 -1.18
CA LEU A 15 8.83 -20.35 -1.22
C LEU A 15 8.09 -19.85 -2.46
N LEU A 16 8.18 -18.57 -2.79
CA LEU A 16 7.64 -18.01 -4.03
C LEU A 16 8.33 -18.61 -5.26
N GLU A 17 9.65 -18.71 -5.25
CA GLU A 17 10.43 -19.40 -6.29
C GLU A 17 10.07 -20.88 -6.38
N ARG A 18 9.81 -21.55 -5.23
CA ARG A 18 9.31 -22.93 -5.20
C ARG A 18 7.90 -23.04 -5.76
N VAL A 19 7.00 -22.10 -5.47
CA VAL A 19 5.63 -22.11 -5.99
C VAL A 19 5.64 -21.90 -7.50
N GLU A 20 6.41 -20.94 -7.99
CA GLU A 20 6.62 -20.72 -9.42
C GLU A 20 7.20 -21.97 -10.10
N LEU A 21 8.29 -22.52 -9.55
CA LEU A 21 8.90 -23.75 -10.05
C LEU A 21 7.92 -24.93 -9.98
N THR A 22 7.09 -25.02 -8.95
CA THR A 22 6.07 -26.08 -8.81
C THR A 22 5.00 -25.94 -9.86
N ILE A 23 4.53 -24.72 -10.15
CA ILE A 23 3.57 -24.45 -11.23
C ILE A 23 4.19 -24.82 -12.59
N LEU A 24 5.46 -24.46 -12.84
CA LEU A 24 6.16 -24.83 -14.07
C LEU A 24 6.38 -26.35 -14.20
N ILE A 25 6.66 -27.06 -13.09
CA ILE A 25 6.78 -28.51 -13.05
C ILE A 25 5.41 -29.17 -13.32
N ILE A 26 4.34 -28.67 -12.71
CA ILE A 26 2.97 -29.14 -12.95
C ILE A 26 2.60 -28.94 -14.43
N MET A 27 2.90 -27.77 -15.00
CA MET A 27 2.73 -27.48 -16.42
C MET A 27 3.57 -28.40 -17.30
N ALA A 28 4.81 -28.73 -16.91
CA ALA A 28 5.68 -29.63 -17.67
C ALA A 28 5.18 -31.09 -17.66
N ILE A 29 4.57 -31.54 -16.56
CA ILE A 29 4.09 -32.92 -16.41
C ILE A 29 2.68 -33.08 -16.98
N PHE A 30 1.77 -32.15 -16.68
CA PHE A 30 0.33 -32.25 -16.94
C PHE A 30 -0.19 -31.21 -17.94
N GLY A 31 0.66 -30.33 -18.46
CA GLY A 31 0.23 -29.25 -19.34
C GLY A 31 -0.21 -29.77 -20.71
N THR A 32 -1.34 -29.24 -21.16
CA THR A 32 -1.91 -29.49 -22.50
C THR A 32 -1.68 -28.29 -23.40
N MET A 33 -1.74 -28.49 -24.72
CA MET A 33 -1.57 -27.41 -25.69
C MET A 33 -2.50 -26.19 -25.41
N PRO A 34 -3.81 -26.37 -25.11
CA PRO A 34 -4.67 -25.25 -24.73
C PRO A 34 -4.21 -24.51 -23.47
N LEU A 35 -3.72 -25.23 -22.46
CA LEU A 35 -3.27 -24.62 -21.21
C LEU A 35 -2.03 -23.73 -21.41
N PHE A 36 -1.07 -24.19 -22.22
CA PHE A 36 0.12 -23.41 -22.56
C PHE A 36 -0.21 -22.17 -23.40
N ILE A 37 -1.16 -22.25 -24.33
CA ILE A 37 -1.63 -21.10 -25.12
C ILE A 37 -2.30 -20.06 -24.21
N VAL A 38 -3.23 -20.50 -23.36
CA VAL A 38 -3.93 -19.61 -22.41
C VAL A 38 -2.95 -18.95 -21.46
N ALA A 39 -2.00 -19.70 -20.90
CA ALA A 39 -0.96 -19.15 -20.03
C ALA A 39 -0.10 -18.08 -20.73
N SER A 40 0.29 -18.32 -21.99
CA SER A 40 1.08 -17.36 -22.79
C SER A 40 0.30 -16.06 -23.03
N ILE A 41 -0.99 -16.15 -23.35
CA ILE A 41 -1.87 -14.98 -23.55
C ILE A 41 -2.08 -14.22 -22.23
N LEU A 42 -2.33 -14.92 -21.11
CA LEU A 42 -2.53 -14.30 -19.80
C LEU A 42 -1.28 -13.56 -19.33
N ILE A 43 -0.09 -14.15 -19.50
CA ILE A 43 1.18 -13.53 -19.14
C ILE A 43 1.43 -12.28 -20.01
N ALA A 44 1.26 -12.40 -21.33
CA ALA A 44 1.48 -11.27 -22.24
C ALA A 44 0.49 -10.13 -22.00
N SER A 45 -0.79 -10.43 -21.78
CA SER A 45 -1.83 -9.43 -21.48
C SER A 45 -1.59 -8.76 -20.13
N PHE A 46 -1.24 -9.52 -19.08
CA PHE A 46 -0.85 -8.98 -17.79
C PHE A 46 0.33 -8.01 -17.90
N LEU A 47 1.38 -8.39 -18.65
CA LEU A 47 2.57 -7.55 -18.83
C LEU A 47 2.31 -6.33 -19.72
N ALA A 48 1.48 -6.44 -20.75
CA ALA A 48 1.04 -5.31 -21.57
C ALA A 48 0.19 -4.32 -20.77
N ILE A 49 -0.73 -4.81 -19.94
CA ILE A 49 -1.51 -3.99 -19.00
C ILE A 49 -0.56 -3.32 -18.00
N LYS A 50 0.37 -4.06 -17.40
CA LYS A 50 1.40 -3.52 -16.50
C LYS A 50 2.15 -2.36 -17.15
N VAL A 51 2.63 -2.53 -18.39
CA VAL A 51 3.37 -1.49 -19.12
C VAL A 51 2.50 -0.29 -19.47
N CYS A 52 1.25 -0.51 -19.90
CA CYS A 52 0.32 0.56 -20.21
C CYS A 52 0.01 1.42 -18.97
N LEU A 53 -0.24 0.75 -17.84
CA LEU A 53 -0.52 1.37 -16.53
C LEU A 53 0.73 2.00 -15.88
N THR A 54 1.94 1.59 -16.28
CA THR A 54 3.19 2.15 -15.74
C THR A 54 3.43 3.54 -16.33
N THR A 55 3.21 4.58 -15.54
CA THR A 55 3.32 5.99 -15.96
C THR A 55 4.75 6.48 -16.14
N ARG A 56 5.73 5.79 -15.55
CA ARG A 56 7.17 6.13 -15.68
C ARG A 56 7.75 5.82 -17.06
N TYR A 57 7.11 4.96 -17.84
CA TYR A 57 7.60 4.58 -19.15
C TYR A 57 7.21 5.63 -20.20
N SER A 58 8.19 6.08 -20.99
CA SER A 58 7.93 6.92 -22.15
C SER A 58 7.02 6.17 -23.13
N ILE A 59 6.25 6.91 -23.94
CA ILE A 59 5.36 6.32 -24.95
C ILE A 59 6.13 5.38 -25.89
N GLN A 60 7.38 5.73 -26.23
CA GLN A 60 8.26 4.89 -27.03
C GLN A 60 8.62 3.57 -26.33
N LEU A 61 9.00 3.62 -25.05
CA LEU A 61 9.33 2.43 -24.26
C LEU A 61 8.09 1.54 -24.05
N LYS A 62 6.92 2.14 -23.84
CA LYS A 62 5.64 1.42 -23.79
C LYS A 62 5.36 0.68 -25.09
N GLY A 63 5.59 1.35 -26.23
CA GLY A 63 5.48 0.72 -27.56
C GLY A 63 6.44 -0.45 -27.72
N ILE A 64 7.74 -0.25 -27.41
CA ILE A 64 8.78 -1.30 -27.55
C ILE A 64 8.47 -2.52 -26.70
N LEU A 65 8.12 -2.33 -25.42
CA LEU A 65 7.80 -3.44 -24.52
C LEU A 65 6.50 -4.15 -24.92
N SER A 66 5.46 -3.40 -25.31
CA SER A 66 4.18 -4.00 -25.73
C SER A 66 4.34 -4.81 -27.01
N ILE A 67 5.07 -4.30 -28.01
CA ILE A 67 5.39 -5.03 -29.24
C ILE A 67 6.24 -6.26 -28.92
N GLY A 68 7.22 -6.13 -28.03
CA GLY A 68 8.07 -7.24 -27.64
C GLY A 68 7.33 -8.35 -26.89
N TYR A 69 6.39 -8.03 -26.00
CA TYR A 69 5.54 -9.04 -25.35
C TYR A 69 4.64 -9.76 -26.36
N LEU A 70 4.05 -9.03 -27.32
CA LEU A 70 3.27 -9.63 -28.40
C LEU A 70 4.12 -10.55 -29.29
N ALA A 71 5.37 -10.16 -29.59
CA ALA A 71 6.29 -10.97 -30.37
C ALA A 71 6.68 -12.27 -29.63
N VAL A 72 7.05 -12.17 -28.35
CA VAL A 72 7.39 -13.35 -27.53
C VAL A 72 6.18 -14.29 -27.40
N MET A 73 4.98 -13.75 -27.14
CA MET A 73 3.74 -14.52 -27.09
C MET A 73 3.46 -15.24 -28.41
N THR A 74 3.66 -14.56 -29.54
CA THR A 74 3.45 -15.16 -30.87
C THR A 74 4.43 -16.31 -31.12
N ILE A 75 5.70 -16.13 -30.77
CA ILE A 75 6.73 -17.19 -30.87
C ILE A 75 6.38 -18.37 -29.97
N GLN A 76 5.94 -18.11 -28.73
CA GLN A 76 5.48 -19.15 -27.80
C GLN A 76 4.32 -19.94 -28.39
N ILE A 77 3.27 -19.27 -28.89
CA ILE A 77 2.09 -19.91 -29.47
C ILE A 77 2.45 -20.72 -30.72
N ILE A 78 3.29 -20.19 -31.61
CA ILE A 78 3.75 -20.91 -32.80
C ILE A 78 4.51 -22.18 -32.40
N PHE A 79 5.43 -22.09 -31.44
CA PHE A 79 6.14 -23.26 -30.92
C PHE A 79 5.17 -24.29 -30.32
N ILE A 80 4.25 -23.85 -29.46
CA ILE A 80 3.25 -24.71 -28.81
C ILE A 80 2.30 -25.39 -29.82
N ALA A 81 1.89 -24.67 -30.87
CA ALA A 81 0.93 -25.17 -31.86
C ALA A 81 1.54 -26.14 -32.88
N ASN A 82 2.85 -26.07 -33.12
CA ASN A 82 3.56 -26.94 -34.07
C ASN A 82 4.18 -28.17 -33.41
N VAL A 83 4.02 -28.32 -32.10
CA VAL A 83 4.64 -29.37 -31.31
C VAL A 83 3.57 -30.26 -30.71
N SER A 84 3.67 -31.57 -30.93
CA SER A 84 2.79 -32.58 -30.33
C SER A 84 3.08 -32.73 -28.83
N LEU A 85 2.63 -31.76 -28.03
CA LEU A 85 2.87 -31.70 -26.59
C LEU A 85 2.30 -32.93 -25.86
N ASP A 86 1.23 -33.54 -26.36
CA ASP A 86 0.59 -34.70 -25.72
C ASP A 86 1.47 -35.96 -25.77
N GLU A 87 2.40 -36.08 -26.72
CA GLU A 87 3.18 -37.30 -26.93
C GLU A 87 4.60 -37.24 -26.32
N HIS A 88 5.16 -36.04 -26.15
CA HIS A 88 6.58 -35.88 -25.80
C HIS A 88 6.81 -35.01 -24.55
N LEU A 89 7.14 -35.65 -23.43
CA LEU A 89 7.45 -35.00 -22.16
C LEU A 89 8.57 -33.94 -22.27
N LEU A 90 9.61 -34.22 -23.07
CA LEU A 90 10.73 -33.29 -23.28
C LEU A 90 10.27 -31.97 -23.91
N LEU A 91 9.28 -32.03 -24.81
CA LEU A 91 8.73 -30.85 -25.46
C LEU A 91 7.85 -30.02 -24.52
N ARG A 92 7.14 -30.65 -23.58
CA ARG A 92 6.41 -29.95 -22.50
C ARG A 92 7.34 -29.24 -21.53
N ILE A 93 8.48 -29.85 -21.19
CA ILE A 93 9.52 -29.22 -20.37
C ILE A 93 10.06 -27.96 -21.07
N ILE A 94 10.35 -28.05 -22.37
CA ILE A 94 10.79 -26.90 -23.16
C ILE A 94 9.70 -25.81 -23.21
N ALA A 95 8.45 -26.18 -23.44
CA ALA A 95 7.32 -25.22 -23.44
C ALA A 95 7.15 -24.51 -22.08
N ALA A 96 7.30 -25.23 -20.97
CA ALA A 96 7.26 -24.65 -19.62
C ALA A 96 8.47 -23.73 -19.35
N ALA A 97 9.66 -24.11 -19.80
CA ALA A 97 10.87 -23.30 -19.63
C ALA A 97 10.84 -21.98 -20.42
N ILE A 98 10.12 -21.93 -21.54
CA ILE A 98 9.97 -20.72 -22.36
C ILE A 98 8.86 -19.80 -21.81
N LEU A 99 7.93 -20.32 -20.99
CA LEU A 99 6.80 -19.55 -20.44
C LEU A 99 7.20 -18.25 -19.70
N PRO A 100 8.24 -18.21 -18.84
CA PRO A 100 8.64 -16.98 -18.12
C PRO A 100 9.46 -15.98 -18.97
N LEU A 101 9.77 -16.30 -20.22
CA LEU A 101 10.62 -15.47 -21.09
C LEU A 101 10.13 -14.00 -21.26
N PRO A 102 8.82 -13.70 -21.32
CA PRO A 102 8.30 -12.33 -21.32
C PRO A 102 8.77 -11.49 -20.12
N PHE A 103 8.96 -12.08 -18.93
CA PHE A 103 9.42 -11.35 -17.75
C PHE A 103 10.89 -10.90 -17.85
N LEU A 104 11.70 -11.61 -18.64
CA LEU A 104 13.10 -11.27 -18.89
C LEU A 104 13.25 -10.13 -19.91
N LEU A 105 12.22 -9.89 -20.72
CA LEU A 105 12.24 -8.87 -21.77
C LEU A 105 12.33 -7.45 -21.19
N GLU A 106 11.58 -7.16 -20.13
CA GLU A 106 11.62 -5.87 -19.44
C GLU A 106 13.02 -5.58 -18.90
N TRP A 107 13.63 -6.57 -18.23
CA TRP A 107 15.00 -6.49 -17.73
C TRP A 107 16.01 -6.25 -18.85
N ALA A 108 15.89 -6.96 -19.97
CA ALA A 108 16.80 -6.83 -21.11
C ALA A 108 16.72 -5.45 -21.79
N VAL A 109 15.50 -4.91 -21.96
CA VAL A 109 15.27 -3.60 -22.59
C VAL A 109 15.68 -2.45 -21.67
N MET A 110 15.41 -2.57 -20.37
CA MET A 110 15.73 -1.51 -19.39
C MET A 110 17.20 -1.46 -19.01
N ARG A 111 17.99 -2.52 -19.25
CA ARG A 111 19.45 -2.53 -19.00
C ARG A 111 20.21 -1.44 -19.76
N ARG A 112 19.60 -0.78 -20.75
CA ARG A 112 20.18 0.32 -21.54
C ARG A 112 19.77 1.73 -21.08
N ASN A 113 18.69 1.90 -20.30
CA ASN A 113 18.23 3.19 -19.79
C ASN A 113 18.31 3.20 -18.25
N ASN A 114 19.27 3.96 -17.72
CA ASN A 114 19.55 4.14 -16.29
C ASN A 114 18.41 4.88 -15.56
N ASP A 115 17.27 4.24 -15.29
CA ASP A 115 16.36 4.72 -14.25
C ASP A 115 15.51 3.58 -13.65
N VAL A 116 15.73 3.39 -12.33
CA VAL A 116 14.87 2.68 -11.35
C VAL A 116 15.01 1.15 -11.24
N PHE A 117 15.97 0.72 -10.41
CA PHE A 117 15.76 -0.23 -9.30
C PHE A 117 17.00 -0.21 -8.39
N TYR A 118 16.97 0.51 -7.26
CA TYR A 118 17.96 0.30 -6.21
C TYR A 118 17.46 -0.82 -5.30
N LEU A 119 18.03 -2.01 -5.44
CA LEU A 119 18.30 -2.84 -4.26
C LEU A 119 19.33 -2.06 -3.42
N PRO A 120 19.18 -1.99 -2.09
CA PRO A 120 20.21 -1.38 -1.25
C PRO A 120 21.53 -2.08 -1.54
N SER A 121 22.58 -1.30 -1.82
CA SER A 121 23.91 -1.87 -2.03
C SER A 121 24.31 -2.61 -0.75
N LEU A 122 25.03 -3.73 -0.88
CA LEU A 122 25.52 -4.52 0.26
C LEU A 122 26.37 -3.71 1.26
N GLY A 123 26.80 -2.50 0.88
CA GLY A 123 27.45 -1.53 1.78
C GLY A 123 26.51 -0.84 2.78
N GLU A 124 25.23 -0.62 2.45
CA GLU A 124 24.23 -0.02 3.37
C GLU A 124 23.63 -1.05 4.35
N LEU A 125 23.69 -2.34 4.03
CA LEU A 125 23.32 -3.41 4.96
C LEU A 125 24.38 -3.63 6.05
N ALA A 126 25.61 -3.16 5.84
CA ALA A 126 26.71 -3.30 6.79
C ALA A 126 26.73 -2.24 7.89
N THR A 127 25.97 -1.15 7.74
CA THR A 127 25.89 -0.05 8.73
C THR A 127 24.76 -0.21 9.76
N ILE A 128 23.93 -1.26 9.64
CA ILE A 128 22.91 -1.56 10.64
C ILE A 128 23.61 -2.17 11.86
N SER A 129 23.61 -1.42 12.97
CA SER A 129 24.16 -1.89 14.25
C SER A 129 23.53 -3.22 14.67
N PHE A 130 24.33 -4.12 15.27
CA PHE A 130 23.87 -5.45 15.65
C PHE A 130 22.69 -5.42 16.65
N ASP A 131 22.53 -4.32 17.38
CA ASP A 131 21.41 -4.06 18.28
C ASP A 131 20.11 -3.70 17.54
N GLN A 132 20.17 -2.95 16.44
CA GLN A 132 19.02 -2.71 15.56
C GLN A 132 18.56 -4.01 14.87
N PHE A 133 19.48 -4.89 14.50
CA PHE A 133 19.13 -6.20 13.93
C PHE A 133 18.40 -7.10 14.94
N LYS A 134 18.78 -7.05 16.22
CA LYS A 134 18.12 -7.81 17.31
C LYS A 134 16.73 -7.26 17.65
N LYS A 135 16.55 -5.94 17.62
CA LYS A 135 15.25 -5.28 17.77
C LYS A 135 14.31 -5.60 16.60
N ASN A 136 14.84 -5.57 15.37
CA ASN A 136 14.09 -5.90 14.16
C ASN A 136 13.72 -7.39 14.08
N ARG A 137 14.52 -8.31 14.66
CA ARG A 137 14.14 -9.73 14.78
C ARG A 137 12.81 -9.94 15.51
N GLN A 138 12.61 -9.27 16.64
CA GLN A 138 11.37 -9.41 17.42
C GLN A 138 10.18 -8.84 16.66
N ILE A 139 10.38 -7.71 15.98
CA ILE A 139 9.39 -7.11 15.08
C ILE A 139 9.04 -8.10 13.96
N ILE A 140 10.03 -8.67 13.26
CA ILE A 140 9.84 -9.60 12.14
C ILE A 140 9.16 -10.91 12.58
N GLN A 141 9.51 -11.47 13.75
CA GLN A 141 8.84 -12.66 14.28
C GLN A 141 7.39 -12.39 14.65
N SER A 142 7.10 -11.24 15.27
CA SER A 142 5.72 -10.82 15.51
C SER A 142 4.96 -10.61 14.19
N SER A 143 5.62 -10.10 13.14
CA SER A 143 5.02 -9.93 11.81
C SER A 143 4.73 -11.27 11.11
N VAL A 144 5.58 -12.30 11.23
CA VAL A 144 5.37 -13.62 10.59
C VAL A 144 4.26 -14.43 11.29
N VAL A 145 4.19 -14.38 12.62
CA VAL A 145 3.06 -14.97 13.38
C VAL A 145 1.77 -14.20 13.06
N ASN A 146 1.85 -12.87 12.92
CA ASN A 146 0.72 -12.07 12.48
C ASN A 146 0.28 -12.45 11.07
N VAL A 147 1.15 -12.71 10.08
CA VAL A 147 0.75 -13.09 8.69
C VAL A 147 -0.24 -14.26 8.66
N GLY A 148 -0.03 -15.30 9.47
CA GLY A 148 -0.95 -16.44 9.57
C GLY A 148 -2.32 -16.06 10.16
N HIS A 149 -2.33 -15.14 11.12
CA HIS A 149 -3.55 -14.55 11.67
C HIS A 149 -4.24 -13.59 10.67
N VAL A 150 -3.49 -12.72 9.98
CA VAL A 150 -3.98 -11.78 8.95
C VAL A 150 -4.67 -12.53 7.80
N LEU A 151 -4.09 -13.67 7.39
CA LEU A 151 -4.60 -14.53 6.31
C LEU A 151 -5.52 -15.65 6.81
N SER A 152 -5.95 -15.63 8.08
CA SER A 152 -6.92 -16.58 8.58
C SER A 152 -8.24 -16.45 7.83
N THR A 153 -9.00 -17.55 7.74
CA THR A 153 -10.30 -17.58 7.04
C THR A 153 -11.27 -16.53 7.57
N ASP A 154 -11.21 -16.24 8.88
CA ASP A 154 -12.07 -15.24 9.52
C ASP A 154 -11.67 -13.81 9.17
N ASN A 155 -10.36 -13.51 9.14
CA ASN A 155 -9.88 -12.19 8.71
C ASN A 155 -10.07 -11.97 7.21
N LEU A 156 -9.84 -12.97 6.37
CA LEU A 156 -10.14 -12.90 4.94
C LEU A 156 -11.63 -12.69 4.69
N LYS A 157 -12.52 -13.41 5.40
CA LYS A 157 -13.97 -13.23 5.29
C LYS A 157 -14.41 -11.84 5.71
N ASN A 158 -13.84 -11.29 6.80
CA ASN A 158 -14.06 -9.91 7.20
C ASN A 158 -13.56 -8.91 6.14
N LEU A 159 -12.39 -9.15 5.56
CA LEU A 159 -11.81 -8.32 4.49
C LEU A 159 -12.67 -8.32 3.22
N PHE A 160 -13.10 -9.50 2.76
CA PHE A 160 -13.98 -9.64 1.60
C PHE A 160 -15.37 -9.03 1.83
N GLY A 161 -15.91 -9.18 3.06
CA GLY A 161 -17.16 -8.55 3.46
C GLY A 161 -17.09 -7.01 3.44
N ASP A 162 -15.94 -6.45 3.82
CA ASP A 162 -15.74 -5.00 3.77
C ASP A 162 -15.43 -4.50 2.35
N LEU A 163 -14.77 -5.30 1.48
CA LEU A 163 -14.41 -4.91 0.12
C LEU A 163 -15.60 -4.45 -0.74
N HIS A 164 -16.77 -5.07 -0.60
CA HIS A 164 -18.00 -4.68 -1.31
C HIS A 164 -18.46 -3.25 -0.95
N ARG A 165 -18.07 -2.74 0.22
CA ARG A 165 -18.47 -1.41 0.69
C ARG A 165 -17.59 -0.30 0.10
N HIS A 166 -16.54 -0.62 -0.65
CA HIS A 166 -15.62 0.37 -1.21
C HIS A 166 -15.98 0.75 -2.66
N SER A 167 -15.62 1.98 -3.03
CA SER A 167 -15.80 2.51 -4.38
C SER A 167 -14.55 3.30 -4.77
N ASN A 168 -14.03 3.04 -5.97
CA ASN A 168 -12.87 3.74 -6.53
C ASN A 168 -13.25 4.79 -7.58
N LEU A 169 -14.53 4.83 -7.97
CA LEU A 169 -15.05 5.67 -9.06
C LEU A 169 -16.03 6.73 -8.59
N ASN A 170 -16.79 6.42 -7.54
CA ASN A 170 -17.87 7.27 -7.03
C ASN A 170 -17.63 7.61 -5.57
N TYR A 171 -18.01 8.82 -5.18
CA TYR A 171 -18.11 9.19 -3.77
C TYR A 171 -19.28 8.43 -3.14
N ILE A 172 -19.01 7.79 -2.02
CA ILE A 172 -19.97 6.91 -1.32
C ILE A 172 -20.18 7.33 0.13
N ASN A 173 -19.34 8.24 0.65
CA ASN A 173 -19.41 8.76 1.99
C ASN A 173 -19.59 10.28 1.93
N ASN A 174 -20.69 10.79 2.43
CA ASN A 174 -20.95 12.21 2.66
C ASN A 174 -21.69 12.39 4.00
N HIS A 175 -21.59 13.58 4.57
CA HIS A 175 -22.26 13.95 5.83
C HIS A 175 -21.97 12.99 7.00
N SER A 176 -20.79 12.36 7.03
CA SER A 176 -20.35 11.49 8.13
C SER A 176 -19.87 12.29 9.34
N LEU A 177 -19.33 13.49 9.11
CA LEU A 177 -19.03 14.46 10.16
C LEU A 177 -20.29 15.28 10.43
N ASP A 178 -20.79 15.21 11.66
CA ASP A 178 -22.02 15.89 12.07
C ASP A 178 -21.76 17.35 12.47
N THR A 179 -22.84 18.09 12.73
CA THR A 179 -22.77 19.49 13.14
C THR A 179 -22.00 19.67 14.45
N ASP A 180 -22.04 18.67 15.34
CA ASP A 180 -21.39 18.72 16.65
C ASP A 180 -19.87 18.59 16.54
N PHE A 181 -19.39 17.75 15.61
CA PHE A 181 -17.98 17.70 15.21
C PHE A 181 -17.47 19.07 14.75
N PHE A 182 -18.18 19.71 13.81
CA PHE A 182 -17.77 21.03 13.30
C PHE A 182 -17.82 22.09 14.38
N LYS A 183 -18.81 22.06 15.27
CA LYS A 183 -18.90 22.97 16.42
C LYS A 183 -17.70 22.83 17.35
N ARG A 184 -17.29 21.60 17.70
CA ARG A 184 -16.08 21.35 18.51
C ARG A 184 -14.81 21.82 17.81
N ALA A 185 -14.69 21.58 16.50
CA ALA A 185 -13.54 22.02 15.71
C ALA A 185 -13.45 23.55 15.63
N GLU A 186 -14.58 24.25 15.45
CA GLU A 186 -14.68 25.71 15.48
C GLU A 186 -14.30 26.30 16.84
N GLN A 187 -14.74 25.68 17.94
CA GLN A 187 -14.35 26.07 19.29
C GLN A 187 -12.83 25.93 19.53
N SER A 188 -12.19 25.01 18.82
CA SER A 188 -10.76 24.69 18.95
C SER A 188 -9.86 25.53 18.04
N LEU A 189 -10.41 26.47 17.27
CA LEU A 189 -9.63 27.39 16.42
C LEU A 189 -8.69 28.32 17.21
N THR A 190 -8.93 28.49 18.50
CA THR A 190 -8.08 29.25 19.41
C THR A 190 -6.83 28.49 19.85
N ASP A 191 -6.81 27.15 19.75
CA ASP A 191 -5.61 26.36 19.95
C ASP A 191 -4.64 26.62 18.77
N PRO A 192 -3.39 27.05 19.02
CA PRO A 192 -2.43 27.39 17.98
C PRO A 192 -1.80 26.17 17.28
N ASN A 193 -2.38 24.97 17.43
CA ASN A 193 -1.83 23.74 16.85
C ASN A 193 -2.89 22.92 16.10
N LEU A 194 -2.44 22.19 15.08
CA LEU A 194 -3.09 21.00 14.59
C LEU A 194 -2.41 19.76 15.18
N TYR A 195 -3.18 18.71 15.41
CA TYR A 195 -2.68 17.48 15.99
C TYR A 195 -2.67 16.39 14.94
N ILE A 196 -1.49 15.79 14.72
CA ILE A 196 -1.30 14.64 13.84
C ILE A 196 -1.17 13.41 14.71
N VAL A 197 -2.06 12.45 14.47
CA VAL A 197 -2.16 11.24 15.26
C VAL A 197 -1.70 10.08 14.41
N ILE A 198 -0.64 9.40 14.83
CA ILE A 198 -0.08 8.23 14.14
C ILE A 198 -0.38 7.00 14.98
N SER A 199 -1.13 6.05 14.44
CA SER A 199 -1.59 4.89 15.19
C SER A 199 -1.24 3.57 14.52
N ASN A 200 -1.03 2.56 15.36
CA ASN A 200 -1.04 1.16 14.95
C ASN A 200 -2.42 0.59 15.30
N THR A 201 -3.35 0.60 14.35
CA THR A 201 -4.76 0.28 14.64
C THR A 201 -5.06 -1.21 14.81
N GLY A 202 -4.13 -2.10 14.42
CA GLY A 202 -4.29 -3.55 14.55
C GLY A 202 -5.52 -4.16 13.85
N SER A 203 -6.26 -3.40 13.03
CA SER A 203 -7.43 -3.91 12.31
C SER A 203 -7.02 -4.87 11.18
N PRO A 204 -7.83 -5.87 10.79
CA PRO A 204 -7.48 -6.82 9.73
C PRO A 204 -7.10 -6.16 8.40
N ALA A 205 -7.78 -5.07 8.01
CA ALA A 205 -7.42 -4.29 6.84
C ALA A 205 -6.06 -3.58 7.01
N SER A 206 -5.79 -3.03 8.19
CA SER A 206 -4.51 -2.38 8.52
C SER A 206 -3.35 -3.37 8.67
N GLU A 207 -3.64 -4.61 9.06
CA GLU A 207 -2.70 -5.73 9.10
C GLU A 207 -2.29 -6.13 7.68
N VAL A 208 -3.24 -6.27 6.75
CA VAL A 208 -2.95 -6.49 5.32
C VAL A 208 -2.17 -5.31 4.72
N ILE A 209 -2.55 -4.07 5.02
CA ILE A 209 -1.80 -2.86 4.58
C ILE A 209 -0.38 -2.83 5.19
N GLY A 210 -0.23 -3.29 6.43
CA GLY A 210 1.05 -3.44 7.12
C GLY A 210 2.00 -4.39 6.39
N LEU A 211 1.48 -5.46 5.76
CA LEU A 211 2.27 -6.39 4.94
C LEU A 211 2.85 -5.70 3.69
N PHE A 212 2.11 -4.77 3.08
CA PHE A 212 2.56 -4.03 1.91
C PHE A 212 3.45 -2.82 2.25
N THR A 213 3.33 -2.27 3.46
CA THR A 213 4.04 -1.05 3.89
C THR A 213 5.25 -1.32 4.79
N GLN A 214 5.41 -2.55 5.29
CA GLN A 214 6.50 -3.03 6.16
C GLN A 214 6.77 -2.16 7.40
N LYS A 215 5.75 -1.47 7.95
CA LYS A 215 5.91 -0.63 9.15
C LYS A 215 4.75 -0.80 10.13
N GLN A 216 5.08 -0.72 11.43
CA GLN A 216 4.17 -0.92 12.57
C GLN A 216 3.11 0.20 12.71
N PHE A 217 3.37 1.42 12.24
CA PHE A 217 2.39 2.50 12.24
C PHE A 217 1.76 2.65 10.85
N ASN A 218 0.48 2.29 10.75
CA ASN A 218 -0.22 2.08 9.49
C ASN A 218 -1.41 3.03 9.28
N HIS A 219 -1.70 3.90 10.23
CA HIS A 219 -2.79 4.86 10.13
C HIS A 219 -2.38 6.26 10.58
N ALA A 220 -2.99 7.27 9.97
CA ALA A 220 -2.75 8.68 10.27
C ALA A 220 -4.09 9.44 10.31
N SER A 221 -4.25 10.25 11.34
CA SER A 221 -5.46 11.06 11.57
C SER A 221 -5.08 12.50 11.87
N LEU A 222 -6.05 13.39 11.72
CA LEU A 222 -5.91 14.82 12.01
C LEU A 222 -6.92 15.21 13.10
N SER A 223 -6.53 16.08 14.02
CA SER A 223 -7.41 16.67 15.02
C SER A 223 -7.12 18.16 15.21
N PHE A 224 -8.16 18.93 15.55
CA PHE A 224 -8.10 20.36 15.81
C PHE A 224 -7.87 20.69 17.29
N ASP A 225 -7.91 19.71 18.17
CA ASP A 225 -7.80 19.89 19.62
C ASP A 225 -6.89 18.84 20.26
N ARG A 226 -6.27 19.22 21.37
CA ARG A 226 -5.36 18.34 22.11
C ARG A 226 -6.05 17.09 22.65
N ASP A 227 -7.30 17.23 23.06
CA ASP A 227 -8.08 16.16 23.70
C ASP A 227 -8.61 15.14 22.68
N LEU A 228 -8.28 15.31 21.39
CA LEU A 228 -8.67 14.47 20.27
C LEU A 228 -10.20 14.32 20.11
N SER A 229 -10.98 15.28 20.60
CA SER A 229 -12.45 15.30 20.49
C SER A 229 -12.94 15.60 19.05
N THR A 230 -12.04 16.08 18.19
CA THR A 230 -12.26 16.39 16.77
C THR A 230 -11.38 15.55 15.84
N ILE A 231 -10.94 14.38 16.29
CA ILE A 231 -10.15 13.47 15.47
C ILE A 231 -10.95 12.94 14.26
N THR A 232 -10.34 13.03 13.08
CA THR A 232 -10.93 12.57 11.82
C THR A 232 -9.86 12.02 10.88
N SER A 233 -10.26 11.07 10.02
CA SER A 233 -9.40 10.55 8.96
C SER A 233 -10.21 9.96 7.81
N TYR A 234 -9.49 9.53 6.77
CA TYR A 234 -10.03 8.59 5.81
C TYR A 234 -9.87 7.17 6.36
N ASN A 235 -10.98 6.47 6.62
CA ASN A 235 -10.99 5.12 7.18
C ASN A 235 -12.17 4.27 6.63
N GLY A 236 -12.27 3.02 7.09
CA GLY A 236 -13.32 2.07 6.66
C GLY A 236 -14.71 2.29 7.27
N GLY A 237 -14.88 3.32 8.10
CA GLY A 237 -16.15 3.72 8.71
C GLY A 237 -16.73 2.73 9.73
N GLU A 238 -15.92 1.79 10.22
CA GLU A 238 -16.26 0.85 11.31
C GLU A 238 -17.56 0.06 11.13
N ARG A 239 -18.01 -0.11 9.89
CA ARG A 239 -19.34 -0.68 9.55
C ARG A 239 -20.55 0.19 9.92
N VAL A 240 -20.33 1.38 10.47
CA VAL A 240 -21.37 2.40 10.71
C VAL A 240 -21.50 3.33 9.51
N TYR A 241 -20.38 3.83 9.00
CA TYR A 241 -20.31 4.74 7.86
C TYR A 241 -19.68 4.07 6.63
N PRO A 242 -20.01 4.52 5.41
CA PRO A 242 -19.29 4.09 4.22
C PRO A 242 -17.79 4.44 4.31
N PRO A 243 -16.89 3.69 3.67
CA PRO A 243 -15.45 4.02 3.66
C PRO A 243 -15.18 5.39 3.02
N GLY A 244 -14.43 6.25 3.71
CA GLY A 244 -14.19 7.64 3.30
C GLY A 244 -13.76 8.49 4.48
N LEU A 245 -14.03 9.80 4.41
CA LEU A 245 -13.84 10.73 5.53
C LEU A 245 -14.82 10.38 6.66
N ASN A 246 -14.33 10.16 7.87
CA ASN A 246 -15.16 9.81 9.02
C ASN A 246 -14.60 10.41 10.31
N PRO A 247 -15.43 10.62 11.35
CA PRO A 247 -14.92 10.88 12.68
C PRO A 247 -14.22 9.62 13.22
N GLU A 248 -13.26 9.79 14.11
CA GLU A 248 -12.68 8.68 14.87
C GLU A 248 -12.98 8.85 16.36
N MET A 249 -13.04 7.73 17.06
CA MET A 249 -13.08 7.72 18.52
C MET A 249 -11.76 7.13 19.01
N LEU A 250 -11.22 7.65 20.11
CA LEU A 250 -10.07 7.05 20.77
C LEU A 250 -10.31 5.55 21.00
N SER A 251 -11.46 5.17 21.57
CA SER A 251 -11.85 3.77 21.78
C SER A 251 -11.77 2.89 20.52
N SER A 252 -12.04 3.47 19.35
CA SER A 252 -12.00 2.79 18.05
C SER A 252 -10.59 2.58 17.50
N LEU A 253 -9.63 3.35 17.97
CA LEU A 253 -8.20 3.16 17.72
C LEU A 253 -7.59 2.08 18.64
N HIS A 254 -8.30 1.66 19.69
CA HIS A 254 -7.86 0.68 20.70
C HIS A 254 -8.40 -0.73 20.39
N LYS A 255 -8.33 -1.19 19.13
CA LYS A 255 -8.93 -2.48 18.75
C LYS A 255 -8.18 -3.72 19.25
N ASN A 256 -6.92 -3.58 19.66
CA ASN A 256 -6.08 -4.67 20.19
C ASN A 256 -5.17 -4.16 21.33
N ASN A 257 -4.82 -5.03 22.29
CA ASN A 257 -3.91 -4.75 23.43
C ASN A 257 -2.44 -4.48 23.06
N GLN A 258 -2.16 -4.24 21.77
CA GLN A 258 -0.85 -3.83 21.24
C GLN A 258 -0.95 -2.52 20.45
N ALA A 259 -2.14 -1.92 20.40
CA ALA A 259 -2.34 -0.63 19.76
C ALA A 259 -1.63 0.45 20.58
N SER A 260 -0.88 1.30 19.88
CA SER A 260 -0.25 2.48 20.44
C SER A 260 -0.54 3.65 19.52
N ILE A 261 -0.84 4.80 20.13
CA ILE A 261 -1.10 6.05 19.42
C ILE A 261 0.00 7.04 19.79
N LEU A 262 0.65 7.62 18.79
CA LEU A 262 1.58 8.73 18.95
C LEU A 262 0.88 10.02 18.56
N ILE A 263 0.91 11.01 19.44
CA ILE A 263 0.29 12.32 19.21
C ILE A 263 1.41 13.35 19.01
N TYR A 264 1.35 14.05 17.89
CA TYR A 264 2.23 15.18 17.58
C TYR A 264 1.39 16.44 17.40
N ARG A 265 1.91 17.59 17.80
CA ARG A 265 1.34 18.90 17.50
C ARG A 265 2.18 19.63 16.48
N LEU A 266 1.52 20.30 15.55
CA LEU A 266 2.10 21.16 14.52
C LEU A 266 1.62 22.59 14.79
N PRO A 267 2.52 23.53 15.12
CA PRO A 267 2.16 24.93 15.26
C PRO A 267 1.61 25.52 13.96
N VAL A 268 0.48 26.19 14.03
CA VAL A 268 -0.24 26.78 12.89
C VAL A 268 -0.93 28.08 13.30
N THR A 269 -1.24 28.93 12.34
CA THR A 269 -2.09 30.09 12.60
C THR A 269 -3.56 29.69 12.63
N ARG A 270 -4.39 30.56 13.21
CA ARG A 270 -5.85 30.38 13.21
C ARG A 270 -6.40 30.29 11.79
N GLU A 271 -5.92 31.15 10.89
CA GLU A 271 -6.33 31.21 9.49
C GLU A 271 -6.01 29.89 8.77
N GLN A 272 -4.84 29.30 9.05
CA GLN A 272 -4.46 27.99 8.51
C GLN A 272 -5.41 26.88 9.01
N LYS A 273 -5.78 26.88 10.30
CA LYS A 273 -6.78 25.93 10.82
C LYS A 273 -8.15 26.12 10.17
N GLU A 274 -8.58 27.37 9.96
CA GLU A 274 -9.83 27.69 9.28
C GLU A 274 -9.84 27.15 7.83
N ILE A 275 -8.73 27.31 7.09
CA ILE A 275 -8.57 26.73 5.74
C ILE A 275 -8.75 25.21 5.75
N VAL A 276 -8.09 24.52 6.69
CA VAL A 276 -8.23 23.06 6.83
C VAL A 276 -9.67 22.67 7.15
N LEU A 277 -10.29 23.35 8.13
CA LEU A 277 -11.65 23.05 8.56
C LEU A 277 -12.68 23.26 7.45
N ASP A 278 -12.58 24.38 6.72
CA ASP A 278 -13.45 24.68 5.58
C ASP A 278 -13.28 23.66 4.46
N THR A 279 -12.05 23.18 4.24
CA THR A 279 -11.75 22.14 3.25
C THR A 279 -12.40 20.81 3.66
N ILE A 280 -12.28 20.41 4.93
CA ILE A 280 -12.94 19.22 5.46
C ILE A 280 -14.46 19.35 5.35
N ARG A 281 -15.03 20.54 5.64
CA ARG A 281 -16.46 20.80 5.48
C ARG A 281 -16.92 20.61 4.03
N LYS A 282 -16.16 21.12 3.06
CA LYS A 282 -16.42 20.93 1.62
C LYS A 282 -16.32 19.47 1.18
N ILE A 283 -15.34 18.71 1.70
CA ILE A 283 -15.22 17.27 1.42
C ILE A 283 -16.42 16.53 1.99
N ASN A 284 -16.84 16.84 3.23
CA ASN A 284 -17.97 16.20 3.88
C ASN A 284 -19.29 16.40 3.12
N THR A 285 -19.51 17.57 2.50
CA THR A 285 -20.70 17.83 1.67
C THR A 285 -20.60 17.26 0.26
N THR A 286 -19.43 17.40 -0.39
CA THR A 286 -19.20 16.90 -1.76
C THR A 286 -19.21 15.37 -1.82
N GLY A 287 -18.75 14.74 -0.74
CA GLY A 287 -18.54 13.32 -0.62
C GLY A 287 -17.09 12.89 -0.85
N SER A 288 -16.80 11.69 -0.37
CA SER A 288 -15.49 11.05 -0.33
C SER A 288 -15.61 9.53 -0.50
N ALA A 289 -14.47 8.87 -0.73
CA ALA A 289 -14.35 7.42 -0.60
C ALA A 289 -12.93 7.01 -0.16
N TYR A 290 -12.78 5.82 0.43
CA TYR A 290 -11.47 5.29 0.77
C TYR A 290 -10.78 4.66 -0.46
N ASN A 291 -9.54 5.07 -0.74
CA ASN A 291 -8.79 4.62 -1.92
C ASN A 291 -8.08 3.27 -1.70
N ILE A 292 -8.82 2.17 -1.77
CA ILE A 292 -8.22 0.82 -1.68
C ILE A 292 -7.23 0.57 -2.82
N LEU A 293 -7.60 0.90 -4.07
CA LEU A 293 -6.71 0.65 -5.21
C LEU A 293 -5.44 1.51 -5.15
N GLY A 294 -5.52 2.70 -4.57
CA GLY A 294 -4.40 3.60 -4.33
C GLY A 294 -3.31 3.04 -3.41
N LEU A 295 -3.60 2.02 -2.60
CA LEU A 295 -2.58 1.32 -1.82
C LEU A 295 -1.57 0.60 -2.73
N VAL A 296 -2.00 0.22 -3.94
CA VAL A 296 -1.16 -0.44 -4.96
C VAL A 296 -0.75 0.54 -6.06
N THR A 297 -1.67 1.37 -6.54
CA THR A 297 -1.44 2.26 -7.69
C THR A 297 -0.90 3.63 -7.31
N LYS A 298 -1.00 4.03 -6.03
CA LYS A 298 -0.65 5.36 -5.50
C LYS A 298 -1.35 6.54 -6.19
N HIS A 299 -2.41 6.26 -6.93
CA HIS A 299 -3.17 7.22 -7.70
C HIS A 299 -4.66 7.10 -7.35
N SER A 300 -5.38 8.20 -7.54
CA SER A 300 -6.82 8.23 -7.38
C SER A 300 -7.44 8.88 -8.60
N LEU A 301 -8.57 8.34 -9.04
CA LEU A 301 -9.32 8.85 -10.19
C LEU A 301 -10.13 10.11 -9.84
N ARG A 302 -10.35 10.38 -8.55
CA ARG A 302 -11.07 11.57 -8.06
C ARG A 302 -10.37 12.19 -6.84
N ARG A 303 -10.52 13.51 -6.69
CA ARG A 303 -9.80 14.30 -5.67
C ARG A 303 -10.11 13.86 -4.23
N ASN A 304 -11.37 13.51 -3.93
CA ASN A 304 -11.80 13.10 -2.58
C ASN A 304 -11.83 11.58 -2.39
N ILE A 305 -11.11 10.83 -3.23
CA ILE A 305 -10.86 9.39 -3.00
C ILE A 305 -9.41 9.26 -2.56
N MET A 306 -9.19 9.07 -1.26
CA MET A 306 -7.86 9.12 -0.63
C MET A 306 -7.70 7.99 0.39
N PHE A 307 -6.46 7.71 0.78
CA PHE A 307 -6.16 6.95 2.00
C PHE A 307 -5.75 7.92 3.12
N CYS A 308 -5.64 7.41 4.35
CA CYS A 308 -5.49 8.22 5.57
C CYS A 308 -4.32 9.22 5.53
N SER A 309 -3.10 8.76 5.23
CA SER A 309 -1.92 9.63 5.17
C SER A 309 -1.95 10.63 4.00
N GLN A 310 -2.54 10.25 2.86
CA GLN A 310 -2.76 11.18 1.75
C GLN A 310 -3.71 12.31 2.16
N PHE A 311 -4.79 11.99 2.87
CA PHE A 311 -5.73 12.99 3.37
C PHE A 311 -5.04 13.99 4.31
N VAL A 312 -4.33 13.51 5.34
CA VAL A 312 -3.62 14.38 6.29
C VAL A 312 -2.65 15.29 5.55
N TYR A 313 -1.84 14.73 4.64
CA TYR A 313 -0.87 15.52 3.88
C TYR A 313 -1.52 16.58 2.98
N ARG A 314 -2.63 16.24 2.31
CA ARG A 314 -3.39 17.20 1.50
C ARG A 314 -3.97 18.35 2.32
N MET A 315 -4.40 18.09 3.56
CA MET A 315 -4.87 19.16 4.45
C MET A 315 -3.73 20.12 4.79
N LEU A 316 -2.54 19.58 5.08
CA LEU A 316 -1.35 20.41 5.33
C LEU A 316 -0.94 21.21 4.07
N GLU A 317 -1.02 20.59 2.90
CA GLU A 317 -0.63 21.21 1.63
C GLU A 317 -1.57 22.37 1.26
N ILE A 318 -2.89 22.18 1.43
CA ILE A 318 -3.90 23.22 1.13
C ILE A 318 -3.77 24.42 2.08
N ALA A 319 -3.35 24.20 3.31
CA ALA A 319 -3.10 25.26 4.28
C ALA A 319 -1.66 25.81 4.25
N GLU A 320 -0.83 25.37 3.29
CA GLU A 320 0.57 25.80 3.13
C GLU A 320 1.44 25.58 4.39
N ILE A 321 1.19 24.48 5.10
CA ILE A 321 1.88 24.10 6.36
C ILE A 321 2.64 22.76 6.24
N THR A 322 2.89 22.29 5.02
CA THR A 322 3.77 21.14 4.79
C THR A 322 5.20 21.48 5.20
N TYR A 323 5.89 20.51 5.82
CA TYR A 323 7.26 20.64 6.30
C TYR A 323 8.22 19.61 5.67
N PHE A 324 7.71 18.81 4.74
CA PHE A 324 8.49 17.92 3.88
C PHE A 324 7.85 17.86 2.50
N ASP A 325 8.65 17.57 1.47
CA ASP A 325 8.17 17.44 0.10
C ASP A 325 8.02 15.96 -0.29
N LYS A 326 6.78 15.58 -0.59
CA LYS A 326 6.45 14.29 -1.15
C LYS A 326 5.13 14.38 -1.91
N SER A 327 5.02 13.67 -3.02
CA SER A 327 3.72 13.51 -3.69
C SER A 327 2.72 12.87 -2.73
N ALA A 328 1.55 13.49 -2.52
CA ALA A 328 0.56 13.07 -1.53
C ALA A 328 0.17 11.58 -1.62
N GLY A 329 0.09 11.02 -2.83
CA GLY A 329 -0.20 9.59 -3.06
C GLY A 329 0.95 8.64 -2.68
N ASN A 330 2.12 9.16 -2.33
CA ASN A 330 3.28 8.41 -1.85
C ASN A 330 3.54 8.58 -0.35
N VAL A 331 2.76 9.41 0.34
CA VAL A 331 2.94 9.69 1.77
C VAL A 331 2.45 8.51 2.60
N ARG A 332 3.30 8.03 3.50
CA ARG A 332 3.03 7.00 4.49
C ARG A 332 2.81 7.66 5.84
N PRO A 333 2.05 7.04 6.77
CA PRO A 333 1.87 7.58 8.13
C PRO A 333 3.19 7.90 8.85
N THR A 334 4.21 7.06 8.70
CA THR A 334 5.53 7.28 9.32
C THR A 334 6.32 8.43 8.71
N ASP A 335 6.03 8.86 7.49
CA ASP A 335 6.74 9.96 6.85
C ASP A 335 6.54 11.29 7.59
N PHE A 336 5.39 11.50 8.23
CA PHE A 336 5.13 12.70 9.03
C PHE A 336 6.16 12.88 10.15
N VAL A 337 6.70 11.78 10.69
CA VAL A 337 7.72 11.82 11.74
C VAL A 337 9.13 11.70 11.14
N GLU A 338 9.33 10.79 10.18
CA GLU A 338 10.67 10.48 9.65
C GLU A 338 11.23 11.55 8.71
N LEU A 339 10.36 12.32 8.04
CA LEU A 339 10.77 13.40 7.13
C LEU A 339 10.73 14.78 7.79
N ASP A 340 10.47 14.85 9.10
CA ASP A 340 10.52 16.10 9.86
C ASP A 340 11.96 16.52 10.21
N TYR A 341 12.78 16.75 9.18
CA TYR A 341 14.19 17.12 9.33
C TYR A 341 14.39 18.46 10.05
N HIS A 342 13.38 19.32 10.02
CA HIS A 342 13.40 20.66 10.62
C HIS A 342 12.67 20.73 11.97
N ARG A 343 12.22 19.58 12.52
CA ARG A 343 11.57 19.48 13.84
C ARG A 343 10.39 20.44 13.99
N LYS A 344 9.53 20.48 12.97
CA LYS A 344 8.29 21.25 12.97
C LYS A 344 7.22 20.61 13.85
N LEU A 345 7.27 19.29 14.02
CA LEU A 345 6.40 18.57 14.94
C LEU A 345 6.98 18.55 16.34
N GLU A 346 6.11 18.77 17.32
CA GLU A 346 6.41 18.53 18.73
C GLU A 346 5.65 17.29 19.20
N TYR A 347 6.37 16.33 19.77
CA TYR A 347 5.76 15.17 20.40
C TYR A 347 4.97 15.59 21.64
N VAL A 348 3.71 15.14 21.74
CA VAL A 348 2.82 15.43 22.87
C VAL A 348 2.83 14.26 23.84
N GLU A 349 2.36 13.09 23.40
CA GLU A 349 2.31 11.88 24.22
C GLU A 349 2.15 10.61 23.37
N GLU A 350 2.34 9.47 24.02
CA GLU A 350 2.07 8.14 23.50
C GLU A 350 1.03 7.50 24.41
N ILE A 351 -0.11 7.11 23.83
CA ILE A 351 -1.13 6.36 24.54
C ILE A 351 -0.97 4.87 24.18
N LYS A 352 -0.71 4.05 25.19
CA LYS A 352 -0.63 2.58 25.10
C LYS A 352 -1.88 1.99 25.74
N PHE A 353 -2.47 0.98 25.10
CA PHE A 353 -3.68 0.31 25.56
C PHE A 353 -3.40 -1.03 26.20
#